data_AF-A0A2V5KDQ6-F1
#
_entry.id   AF-A0A2V5KDQ6-F1
#
_cell.length_a   1.000
_cell.length_b   1.000
_cell.length_c   1.000
_cell.angle_alpha   90.00
_cell.angle_beta   90.00
_cell.angle_gamma   90.00
#
_symmetry.space_group_name_H-M   'P 1'
#
loop_
_entity.id
_entity.type
_entity.pdbx_description
1 polymer ?
#
loop_
_entity_poly.entity_id
_entity_poly.type
_entity_poly.pdbx_seq_one_letter_code
_entity_poly.pdbx_strand_id
1 'polypeptide(L)'
;MTQPVFDSVVRKLRTVMSVSWKSVLEERREELAGLFAQYGDRAYGVWIQQFMAPVFEQLTAEGYIVKGGFNRNDSVENWGPPEERERCVWYVVKDGEGAPIGTMVLQVYHSHRAFHVPRAPRLFALEETERERIVAALSDASVRVRWDLPTERQPLPDDFRFAPGEAGWEYATDVSIGDCLRGEDDDGQTHSWSLDDALSHWGRYGWQLVSVVPAGGRIVAFFKRPLPAA
;
A
#
# COMPACT_ATOMS: atom_id res chain seq x y z
N MET A 1 -20.04 20.06 3.31
CA MET A 1 -18.94 20.86 3.87
C MET A 1 -17.68 20.54 3.10
N THR A 2 -16.87 21.55 2.85
CA THR A 2 -15.82 21.62 1.82
C THR A 2 -14.63 20.69 2.11
N GLN A 3 -14.24 19.85 1.15
CA GLN A 3 -13.00 19.05 1.04
C GLN A 3 -11.82 19.45 1.95
N PRO A 4 -11.39 20.73 2.03
CA PRO A 4 -10.33 21.17 2.94
C PRO A 4 -10.53 20.82 4.43
N VAL A 5 -11.78 20.69 4.89
CA VAL A 5 -12.08 20.29 6.28
C VAL A 5 -11.76 18.81 6.48
N PHE A 6 -12.15 17.95 5.54
CA PHE A 6 -11.89 16.51 5.63
C PHE A 6 -10.39 16.19 5.49
N ASP A 7 -9.70 16.88 4.58
CA ASP A 7 -8.24 16.77 4.44
C ASP A 7 -7.52 17.15 5.75
N SER A 8 -8.00 18.18 6.45
CA SER A 8 -7.46 18.59 7.74
C SER A 8 -7.70 17.51 8.82
N VAL A 9 -8.85 16.84 8.82
CA VAL A 9 -9.13 15.70 9.72
C VAL A 9 -8.14 14.57 9.45
N VAL A 10 -8.01 14.12 8.20
CA VAL A 10 -7.10 13.03 7.84
C VAL A 10 -5.65 13.41 8.16
N ARG A 11 -5.25 14.67 7.97
CA ARG A 11 -3.91 15.14 8.34
C ARG A 11 -3.62 15.03 9.83
N LYS A 12 -4.59 15.30 10.71
CA LYS A 12 -4.43 15.10 12.15
C LYS A 12 -4.26 13.62 12.50
N LEU A 13 -5.07 12.76 11.88
CA LEU A 13 -5.04 11.31 12.11
C LEU A 13 -3.72 10.67 11.66
N ARG A 14 -3.05 11.23 10.65
CA ARG A 14 -1.68 10.80 10.26
C ARG A 14 -0.71 10.83 11.43
N THR A 15 -0.79 11.84 12.29
CA THR A 15 0.10 11.97 13.45
C THR A 15 -0.14 10.83 14.44
N VAL A 16 -1.40 10.48 14.73
CA VAL A 16 -1.73 9.36 15.62
C VAL A 16 -1.30 8.03 15.01
N MET A 17 -1.55 7.83 13.72
CA MET A 17 -1.11 6.64 13.01
C MET A 17 0.43 6.52 13.03
N SER A 18 1.17 7.62 12.79
CA SER A 18 2.64 7.61 12.68
C SER A 18 3.37 7.10 13.92
N VAL A 19 2.74 7.20 15.08
CA VAL A 19 3.28 6.68 16.35
C VAL A 19 2.81 5.24 16.57
N SER A 20 1.51 4.99 16.41
CA SER A 20 0.90 3.70 16.76
C SER A 20 1.39 2.54 15.89
N TRP A 21 1.57 2.72 14.57
CA TRP A 21 1.97 1.61 13.69
C TRP A 21 3.30 0.98 14.10
N LYS A 22 4.26 1.82 14.51
CA LYS A 22 5.62 1.42 14.87
C LYS A 22 5.64 0.77 16.25
N SER A 23 4.93 1.37 17.22
CA SER A 23 4.76 0.80 18.57
C SER A 23 4.21 -0.62 18.49
N VAL A 24 3.11 -0.83 17.77
CA VAL A 24 2.49 -2.16 17.62
C VAL A 24 3.43 -3.13 16.91
N LEU A 25 4.12 -2.68 15.86
CA LEU A 25 5.05 -3.52 15.11
C LEU A 25 6.24 -3.98 15.97
N GLU A 26 6.78 -3.09 16.80
CA GLU A 26 7.94 -3.38 17.65
C GLU A 26 7.55 -4.23 18.87
N GLU A 27 6.46 -3.88 19.56
CA GLU A 27 5.99 -4.58 20.76
C GLU A 27 5.49 -6.00 20.48
N ARG A 28 4.92 -6.23 19.29
CA ARG A 28 4.28 -7.52 18.93
C ARG A 28 4.99 -8.24 17.81
N ARG A 29 6.26 -7.90 17.55
CA ARG A 29 7.03 -8.45 16.41
C ARG A 29 7.02 -9.98 16.38
N GLU A 30 7.32 -10.63 17.50
CA GLU A 30 7.40 -12.09 17.59
C GLU A 30 6.02 -12.74 17.40
N GLU A 31 4.97 -12.18 18.03
CA GLU A 31 3.59 -12.63 17.88
C GLU A 31 3.15 -12.57 16.41
N LEU A 32 3.36 -11.43 15.76
CA LEU A 32 2.96 -11.19 14.38
C LEU A 32 3.77 -12.04 13.38
N ALA A 33 5.06 -12.24 13.63
CA ALA A 33 5.88 -13.16 12.84
C ALA A 33 5.42 -14.62 12.99
N GLY A 34 5.06 -15.05 14.20
CA GLY A 34 4.46 -16.36 14.45
C GLY A 34 3.11 -16.53 13.74
N LEU A 35 2.25 -15.50 13.80
CA LEU A 35 0.98 -15.49 13.06
C LEU A 35 1.21 -15.55 11.55
N PHE A 36 2.23 -14.88 11.03
CA PHE A 36 2.55 -14.94 9.61
C PHE A 36 3.05 -16.32 9.20
N ALA A 37 3.92 -16.94 10.00
CA ALA A 37 4.37 -18.31 9.75
C ALA A 37 3.20 -19.32 9.75
N GLN A 38 2.18 -19.09 10.57
CA GLN A 38 1.03 -19.98 10.68
C GLN A 38 -0.09 -19.69 9.67
N TYR A 39 -0.33 -18.41 9.35
CA TYR A 39 -1.53 -17.95 8.63
C TYR A 39 -1.26 -16.97 7.47
N GLY A 40 0.02 -16.72 7.15
CA GLY A 40 0.46 -15.82 6.09
C GLY A 40 -0.04 -14.38 6.29
N ASP A 41 -0.54 -13.77 5.23
CA ASP A 41 -0.91 -12.35 5.17
C ASP A 41 -1.98 -11.91 6.18
N ARG A 42 -2.69 -12.87 6.81
CA ARG A 42 -3.65 -12.56 7.89
C ARG A 42 -2.98 -11.83 9.06
N ALA A 43 -1.69 -12.05 9.29
CA ALA A 43 -0.91 -11.33 10.31
C ALA A 43 -0.93 -9.81 10.10
N TYR A 44 -0.87 -9.34 8.83
CA TYR A 44 -0.97 -7.91 8.53
C TYR A 44 -2.35 -7.35 8.86
N GLY A 45 -3.42 -8.14 8.66
CA GLY A 45 -4.77 -7.73 9.06
C GLY A 45 -4.88 -7.52 10.57
N VAL A 46 -4.26 -8.40 11.37
CA VAL A 46 -4.20 -8.26 12.84
C VAL A 46 -3.42 -7.01 13.24
N TRP A 47 -2.24 -6.82 12.66
CA TRP A 47 -1.41 -5.62 12.88
C TRP A 47 -2.17 -4.33 12.53
N ILE A 48 -2.84 -4.28 11.38
CA ILE A 48 -3.66 -3.13 10.94
C ILE A 48 -4.79 -2.83 11.91
N GLN A 49 -5.53 -3.85 12.36
CA GLN A 49 -6.62 -3.64 13.32
C GLN A 49 -6.11 -3.02 14.63
N GLN A 50 -4.93 -3.42 15.09
CA GLN A 50 -4.35 -2.92 16.33
C GLN A 50 -3.86 -1.47 16.19
N PHE A 51 -3.08 -1.14 15.16
CA PHE A 51 -2.57 0.23 15.05
C PHE A 51 -3.61 1.25 14.56
N MET A 52 -4.68 0.81 13.90
CA MET A 52 -5.76 1.71 13.49
C MET A 52 -6.79 1.96 14.60
N ALA A 53 -6.79 1.18 15.68
CA ALA A 53 -7.76 1.37 16.77
C ALA A 53 -7.71 2.80 17.36
N PRO A 54 -6.54 3.40 17.70
CA PRO A 54 -6.47 4.78 18.16
C PRO A 54 -6.95 5.81 17.12
N VAL A 55 -6.79 5.52 15.83
CA VAL A 55 -7.26 6.39 14.75
C VAL A 55 -8.79 6.43 14.71
N PHE A 56 -9.45 5.28 14.86
CA PHE A 56 -10.91 5.20 14.90
C PHE A 56 -11.48 5.80 16.19
N GLU A 57 -10.80 5.62 17.32
CA GLU A 57 -11.17 6.26 18.58
C GLU A 57 -11.16 7.78 18.46
N GLN A 58 -10.11 8.36 17.86
CA GLN A 58 -10.05 9.80 17.63
C GLN A 58 -11.16 10.30 16.70
N LEU A 59 -11.42 9.60 15.58
CA LEU A 59 -12.53 9.96 14.68
C LEU A 59 -13.88 9.99 15.41
N THR A 60 -14.12 8.96 16.23
CA THR A 60 -15.36 8.84 17.00
C THR A 60 -15.47 9.96 18.04
N ALA A 61 -14.37 10.29 18.72
CA ALA A 61 -14.32 11.38 19.70
C ALA A 61 -14.57 12.76 19.06
N GLU A 62 -14.21 12.93 17.79
CA GLU A 62 -14.50 14.15 17.01
C GLU A 62 -15.92 14.16 16.41
N GLY A 63 -16.74 13.14 16.68
CA GLY A 63 -18.15 13.07 16.26
C GLY A 63 -18.38 12.48 14.87
N TYR A 64 -17.35 11.89 14.25
CA TYR A 64 -17.48 11.21 12.96
C TYR A 64 -17.90 9.76 13.13
N ILE A 65 -18.60 9.24 12.13
CA ILE A 65 -19.02 7.84 12.07
C ILE A 65 -18.17 7.13 11.01
N VAL A 66 -17.50 6.06 11.42
CA VAL A 66 -16.67 5.22 10.53
C VAL A 66 -16.83 3.75 10.89
N LYS A 67 -16.87 2.87 9.89
CA LYS A 67 -16.81 1.43 10.11
C LYS A 67 -15.37 1.02 10.39
N GLY A 68 -15.03 0.88 11.66
CA GLY A 68 -13.70 0.46 12.10
C GLY A 68 -13.35 -1.00 11.72
N GLY A 69 -12.08 -1.35 11.96
CA GLY A 69 -11.52 -2.68 11.70
C GLY A 69 -10.81 -2.81 10.35
N PHE A 70 -10.42 -4.02 9.98
CA PHE A 70 -9.84 -4.33 8.67
C PHE A 70 -10.79 -5.24 7.90
N ASN A 71 -11.23 -4.80 6.73
CA ASN A 71 -12.04 -5.60 5.82
C ASN A 71 -11.33 -5.72 4.48
N ARG A 72 -10.95 -6.95 4.10
CA ARG A 72 -10.27 -7.20 2.81
C ARG A 72 -11.13 -6.79 1.62
N ASN A 73 -12.46 -6.90 1.73
CA ASN A 73 -13.37 -6.48 0.67
C ASN A 73 -13.39 -4.95 0.49
N ASP A 74 -12.92 -4.19 1.47
CA ASP A 74 -12.78 -2.74 1.41
C ASP A 74 -11.30 -2.37 1.19
N SER A 75 -10.61 -3.14 0.34
CA SER A 75 -9.23 -2.88 -0.06
C SER A 75 -8.94 -3.28 -1.51
N VAL A 76 -7.99 -2.60 -2.14
CA VAL A 76 -7.34 -3.03 -3.38
C VAL A 76 -5.88 -3.33 -3.10
N GLU A 77 -5.35 -4.37 -3.74
CA GLU A 77 -3.94 -4.71 -3.70
C GLU A 77 -3.33 -4.39 -5.05
N ASN A 78 -2.28 -3.57 -5.01
CA ASN A 78 -1.50 -3.21 -6.18
C ASN A 78 -0.18 -3.98 -6.15
N TRP A 79 0.20 -4.49 -7.31
CA TRP A 79 1.31 -5.41 -7.43
C TRP A 79 2.63 -4.63 -7.48
N GLY A 80 3.65 -5.18 -6.83
CA GLY A 80 5.05 -4.74 -6.84
C GLY A 80 5.93 -5.99 -6.67
N PRO A 81 7.21 -5.91 -6.32
CA PRO A 81 7.97 -7.14 -6.02
C PRO A 81 7.34 -7.93 -4.84
N PRO A 82 7.51 -9.26 -4.75
CA PRO A 82 6.95 -10.06 -3.65
C PRO A 82 7.36 -9.60 -2.24
N GLU A 83 8.49 -8.90 -2.12
CA GLU A 83 8.97 -8.30 -0.88
C GLU A 83 8.22 -7.02 -0.47
N GLU A 84 7.52 -6.40 -1.41
CA GLU A 84 6.91 -5.09 -1.24
C GLU A 84 5.68 -4.97 -2.15
N ARG A 85 4.57 -5.55 -1.68
CA ARG A 85 3.22 -5.33 -2.23
C ARG A 85 2.55 -4.17 -1.52
N GLU A 86 1.75 -3.43 -2.27
CA GLU A 86 0.98 -2.32 -1.73
C GLU A 86 -0.48 -2.73 -1.59
N ARG A 87 -1.11 -2.35 -0.47
CA ARG A 87 -2.55 -2.46 -0.29
C ARG A 87 -3.12 -1.12 0.16
N CYS A 88 -4.15 -0.66 -0.54
CA CYS A 88 -4.96 0.48 -0.14
C CYS A 88 -6.26 -0.03 0.47
N VAL A 89 -6.47 0.21 1.76
CA VAL A 89 -7.71 -0.05 2.51
C VAL A 89 -8.46 1.26 2.63
N TRP A 90 -9.77 1.27 2.39
CA TRP A 90 -10.55 2.49 2.47
C TRP A 90 -11.60 2.44 3.58
N TYR A 91 -11.87 3.62 4.12
CA TYR A 91 -12.82 3.86 5.20
C TYR A 91 -13.68 5.06 4.81
N VAL A 92 -14.94 4.81 4.45
CA VAL A 92 -15.90 5.89 4.21
C VAL A 92 -16.23 6.54 5.56
N VAL A 93 -15.92 7.82 5.68
CA VAL A 93 -16.17 8.62 6.88
C VAL A 93 -17.46 9.40 6.68
N LYS A 94 -18.29 9.39 7.72
CA LYS A 94 -19.57 10.11 7.76
C LYS A 94 -19.55 11.15 8.87
N ASP A 95 -20.31 12.22 8.70
CA ASP A 95 -20.58 13.16 9.77
C ASP A 95 -21.52 12.56 10.83
N GLY A 96 -21.82 13.33 11.88
CA GLY A 96 -22.71 12.92 12.96
C GLY A 96 -24.17 12.71 12.53
N GLU A 97 -24.57 13.21 11.36
CA GLU A 97 -25.89 12.98 10.76
C GLU A 97 -25.91 11.70 9.89
N GLY A 98 -24.74 11.09 9.67
CA GLY A 98 -24.57 9.88 8.87
C GLY A 98 -24.37 10.15 7.37
N ALA A 99 -24.22 11.41 6.95
CA ALA A 99 -23.91 11.75 5.57
C ALA A 99 -22.41 11.51 5.30
N PRO A 100 -22.05 10.84 4.19
CA PRO A 100 -20.66 10.60 3.85
C PRO A 100 -19.97 11.91 3.46
N ILE A 101 -18.79 12.17 4.04
CA ILE A 101 -18.04 13.42 3.86
C ILE A 101 -16.70 13.22 3.14
N GLY A 102 -16.33 11.97 2.90
CA GLY A 102 -15.11 11.59 2.20
C GLY A 102 -14.66 10.19 2.59
N THR A 103 -13.57 9.75 1.99
CA THR A 103 -12.95 8.45 2.24
C THR A 103 -11.53 8.63 2.75
N MET A 104 -11.26 8.02 3.90
CA MET A 104 -9.90 7.90 4.43
C MET A 104 -9.28 6.62 3.87
N VAL A 105 -8.12 6.73 3.22
CA VAL A 105 -7.39 5.61 2.64
C VAL A 105 -6.13 5.34 3.45
N LEU A 106 -6.01 4.11 3.95
CA LEU A 106 -4.81 3.56 4.53
C LEU A 106 -4.04 2.80 3.44
N GLN A 107 -2.85 3.29 3.10
CA GLN A 107 -1.91 2.62 2.20
C GLN A 107 -0.85 1.91 3.04
N VAL A 108 -0.81 0.59 2.95
CA VAL A 108 0.16 -0.26 3.64
C VAL A 108 1.06 -0.97 2.63
N TYR A 109 2.31 -1.20 3.04
CA TYR A 109 3.28 -1.93 2.25
C TYR A 109 3.70 -3.15 3.05
N HIS A 110 3.74 -4.32 2.40
CA HIS A 110 3.97 -5.59 3.09
C HIS A 110 4.67 -6.60 2.19
N SER A 111 5.41 -7.52 2.80
CA SER A 111 6.05 -8.64 2.11
C SER A 111 5.18 -9.89 2.15
N HIS A 112 5.06 -10.58 1.02
CA HIS A 112 4.47 -11.93 0.96
C HIS A 112 5.50 -13.03 1.29
N ARG A 113 6.78 -12.68 1.45
CA ARG A 113 7.87 -13.64 1.71
C ARG A 113 8.17 -13.83 3.19
N ALA A 114 8.00 -12.79 3.99
CA ALA A 114 8.22 -12.79 5.43
C ALA A 114 7.32 -11.75 6.08
N PHE A 115 7.12 -11.82 7.40
CA PHE A 115 6.48 -10.72 8.12
C PHE A 115 7.40 -9.50 8.16
N HIS A 116 7.26 -8.64 7.16
CA HIS A 116 8.08 -7.46 6.98
C HIS A 116 7.26 -6.31 6.40
N VAL A 117 7.42 -5.14 7.01
CA VAL A 117 6.76 -3.89 6.64
C VAL A 117 7.83 -2.96 6.04
N PRO A 118 8.02 -2.94 4.71
CA PRO A 118 9.15 -2.25 4.08
C PRO A 118 9.06 -0.71 4.13
N ARG A 119 7.86 -0.16 4.34
CA ARG A 119 7.61 1.28 4.51
C ARG A 119 6.63 1.53 5.63
N ALA A 120 6.74 2.70 6.25
CA ALA A 120 5.69 3.20 7.11
C ALA A 120 4.34 3.25 6.35
N PRO A 121 3.23 2.84 6.98
CA PRO A 121 1.91 3.00 6.40
C PRO A 121 1.59 4.49 6.24
N ARG A 122 0.72 4.80 5.27
CA ARG A 122 0.29 6.17 4.97
C ARG A 122 -1.22 6.27 5.06
N LEU A 123 -1.68 7.45 5.43
CA LEU A 123 -3.09 7.80 5.45
C LEU A 123 -3.30 8.97 4.49
N PHE A 124 -4.34 8.95 3.66
CA PHE A 124 -4.69 10.11 2.83
C PHE A 124 -6.20 10.18 2.59
N ALA A 125 -6.67 11.34 2.17
CA ALA A 125 -8.07 11.60 1.90
C ALA A 125 -8.37 11.40 0.41
N LEU A 126 -9.56 10.90 0.14
CA LEU A 126 -10.17 10.82 -1.18
C LEU A 126 -11.59 11.39 -1.06
N GLU A 127 -12.01 12.18 -2.04
CA GLU A 127 -13.37 12.76 -2.05
C GLU A 127 -14.45 11.72 -2.30
N GLU A 128 -14.13 10.70 -3.09
CA GLU A 128 -15.07 9.67 -3.50
C GLU A 128 -15.56 8.84 -2.31
N THR A 129 -16.87 8.68 -2.20
CA THR A 129 -17.52 7.92 -1.12
C THR A 129 -18.19 6.65 -1.63
N GLU A 130 -18.37 6.53 -2.94
CA GLU A 130 -18.97 5.37 -3.61
C GLU A 130 -17.92 4.32 -3.95
N ARG A 131 -18.21 3.05 -3.66
CA ARG A 131 -17.26 1.94 -3.77
C ARG A 131 -16.59 1.86 -5.14
N GLU A 132 -17.37 1.91 -6.21
CA GLU A 132 -16.88 1.77 -7.58
C GLU A 132 -15.94 2.92 -7.95
N ARG A 133 -16.24 4.13 -7.49
CA ARG A 133 -15.41 5.32 -7.72
C ARG A 133 -14.14 5.31 -6.89
N ILE A 134 -14.21 4.83 -5.64
CA ILE A 134 -13.04 4.61 -4.79
C ILE A 134 -12.09 3.62 -5.46
N VAL A 135 -12.62 2.48 -5.94
CA VAL A 135 -11.82 1.46 -6.63
C VAL A 135 -11.21 2.03 -7.92
N ALA A 136 -11.97 2.79 -8.70
CA ALA A 136 -11.48 3.42 -9.92
C ALA A 136 -10.33 4.41 -9.62
N ALA A 137 -10.51 5.28 -8.61
CA ALA A 137 -9.49 6.23 -8.19
C ALA A 137 -8.22 5.52 -7.68
N LEU A 138 -8.35 4.48 -6.86
CA LEU A 138 -7.20 3.73 -6.36
C LEU A 138 -6.54 2.84 -7.42
N SER A 139 -7.20 2.60 -8.55
CA SER A 139 -6.59 1.95 -9.71
C SER A 139 -5.77 2.92 -10.57
N ASP A 140 -5.76 4.21 -10.23
CA ASP A 140 -4.89 5.20 -10.84
C ASP A 140 -3.61 5.35 -9.99
N ALA A 141 -2.44 5.13 -10.61
CA ALA A 141 -1.17 5.27 -9.93
C ALA A 141 -0.94 6.71 -9.42
N SER A 142 -1.41 7.74 -10.13
CA SER A 142 -1.24 9.14 -9.73
C SER A 142 -1.94 9.49 -8.40
N VAL A 143 -3.00 8.76 -8.05
CA VAL A 143 -3.71 8.92 -6.77
C VAL A 143 -2.90 8.32 -5.61
N ARG A 144 -2.19 7.22 -5.85
CA ARG A 144 -1.49 6.44 -4.82
C ARG A 144 -0.01 6.80 -4.68
N VAL A 145 0.64 7.16 -5.77
CA VAL A 145 2.06 7.55 -5.83
C VAL A 145 2.17 9.01 -5.42
N ARG A 146 2.26 9.20 -4.10
CA ARG A 146 2.30 10.52 -3.45
C ARG A 146 3.73 10.95 -3.17
N TRP A 147 4.37 11.60 -4.14
CA TRP A 147 5.72 12.17 -4.01
C TRP A 147 5.81 13.31 -2.98
N ASP A 148 4.67 13.95 -2.69
CA ASP A 148 4.51 15.00 -1.70
C ASP A 148 4.53 14.47 -0.25
N LEU A 149 4.45 13.15 -0.06
CA LEU A 149 4.46 12.52 1.27
C LEU A 149 5.83 11.91 1.59
N PRO A 150 6.34 12.11 2.83
CA PRO A 150 7.60 11.51 3.24
C PRO A 150 7.54 9.98 3.15
N THR A 151 8.68 9.37 2.80
CA THR A 151 8.83 7.92 2.73
C THR A 151 9.82 7.47 3.80
N GLU A 152 9.32 6.94 4.91
CA GLU A 152 10.16 6.19 5.86
C GLU A 152 10.22 4.73 5.41
N ARG A 153 11.44 4.22 5.19
CA ARG A 153 11.70 2.84 4.80
C ARG A 153 12.36 2.07 5.93
N GLN A 154 11.95 0.83 6.10
CA GLN A 154 12.65 -0.10 6.97
C GLN A 154 13.85 -0.70 6.23
N PRO A 155 14.95 -1.01 6.94
CA PRO A 155 16.05 -1.75 6.35
C PRO A 155 15.57 -3.07 5.76
N LEU A 156 16.18 -3.48 4.64
CA LEU A 156 15.94 -4.80 4.07
C LEU A 156 16.44 -5.87 5.05
N PRO A 157 15.60 -6.87 5.40
CA PRO A 157 16.04 -8.09 6.06
C PRO A 157 17.23 -8.71 5.35
N ASP A 158 18.14 -9.33 6.10
CA ASP A 158 19.31 -9.98 5.52
C ASP A 158 18.93 -11.09 4.53
N ASP A 159 17.79 -11.76 4.76
CA ASP A 159 17.21 -12.77 3.87
C ASP A 159 16.74 -12.22 2.51
N PHE A 160 16.65 -10.89 2.37
CA PHE A 160 16.37 -10.21 1.09
C PHE A 160 17.64 -9.66 0.43
N ARG A 161 18.85 -9.95 0.95
CA ARG A 161 20.10 -9.60 0.28
C ARG A 161 20.47 -10.68 -0.74
N PHE A 162 20.62 -10.27 -1.99
CA PHE A 162 20.94 -11.17 -3.09
C PHE A 162 22.45 -11.11 -3.38
N ALA A 163 23.15 -12.22 -3.14
CA ALA A 163 24.51 -12.41 -3.63
C ALA A 163 24.44 -13.01 -5.05
N PRO A 164 25.22 -12.53 -6.02
CA PRO A 164 25.28 -13.16 -7.33
C PRO A 164 25.86 -14.58 -7.20
N GLY A 165 25.02 -15.58 -7.48
CA GLY A 165 25.38 -16.99 -7.56
C GLY A 165 24.52 -17.68 -8.62
N GLU A 166 25.16 -18.32 -9.60
CA GLU A 166 24.52 -18.85 -10.81
C GLU A 166 23.80 -20.20 -10.61
N ALA A 167 22.94 -20.34 -9.59
CA ALA A 167 22.22 -21.60 -9.36
C ALA A 167 20.80 -21.64 -9.97
N GLY A 168 20.23 -20.51 -10.39
CA GLY A 168 18.91 -20.46 -11.04
C GLY A 168 18.28 -19.07 -11.12
N TRP A 169 17.08 -18.98 -11.69
CA TRP A 169 16.30 -17.75 -11.85
C TRP A 169 14.95 -17.86 -11.16
N GLU A 170 14.55 -16.79 -10.49
CA GLU A 170 13.17 -16.57 -10.03
C GLU A 170 12.46 -15.61 -10.99
N TYR A 171 11.15 -15.80 -11.20
CA TYR A 171 10.32 -14.99 -12.08
C TYR A 171 9.11 -14.41 -11.34
N ALA A 172 8.68 -13.22 -11.74
CA ALA A 172 7.49 -12.57 -11.22
C ALA A 172 6.79 -11.77 -12.31
N THR A 173 5.51 -11.45 -12.07
CA THR A 173 4.70 -10.64 -12.97
C THR A 173 4.05 -9.47 -12.24
N ASP A 174 3.86 -8.37 -12.95
CA ASP A 174 3.15 -7.18 -12.49
C ASP A 174 2.08 -6.79 -13.53
N VAL A 175 0.85 -6.60 -13.07
CA VAL A 175 -0.26 -6.12 -13.91
C VAL A 175 -0.66 -4.68 -13.62
N SER A 176 -0.16 -4.09 -12.52
CA SER A 176 -0.40 -2.69 -12.14
C SER A 176 0.58 -1.71 -12.76
N ILE A 177 1.66 -2.19 -13.40
CA ILE A 177 2.54 -1.31 -14.18
C ILE A 177 1.77 -0.58 -15.30
N GLY A 178 0.68 -1.18 -15.79
CA GLY A 178 -0.22 -0.56 -16.77
C GLY A 178 -0.90 0.70 -16.25
N ASP A 179 -1.11 0.83 -14.94
CA ASP A 179 -1.69 2.02 -14.33
C ASP A 179 -0.73 3.22 -14.41
N CYS A 180 0.57 2.97 -14.59
CA CYS A 180 1.60 4.00 -14.79
C CYS A 180 1.76 4.41 -16.27
N LEU A 181 1.07 3.74 -17.19
CA LEU A 181 1.24 3.92 -18.64
C LEU A 181 0.05 4.60 -19.33
N ARG A 182 -0.97 5.03 -18.57
CA ARG A 182 -2.11 5.76 -19.13
C ARG A 182 -1.66 7.15 -19.56
N GLY A 183 -1.98 7.59 -20.78
CA GLY A 183 -1.41 8.83 -21.31
C GLY A 183 -1.90 9.22 -22.70
N GLU A 184 -3.22 9.38 -22.88
CA GLU A 184 -3.73 10.12 -24.05
C GLU A 184 -4.19 11.55 -23.68
N ASP A 185 -4.54 11.83 -22.40
CA ASP A 185 -5.18 13.10 -21.99
C ASP A 185 -4.43 13.92 -20.91
N ASP A 186 -3.23 13.50 -20.47
CA ASP A 186 -2.46 14.20 -19.41
C ASP A 186 -1.04 14.53 -19.88
N ASP A 187 -0.38 15.51 -19.24
CA ASP A 187 0.89 16.14 -19.64
C ASP A 187 2.13 15.23 -19.74
N GLY A 188 1.95 13.92 -19.57
CA GLY A 188 2.97 12.87 -19.69
C GLY A 188 4.00 12.84 -18.56
N GLN A 189 4.11 13.89 -17.74
CA GLN A 189 5.15 14.00 -16.71
C GLN A 189 4.79 13.17 -15.48
N THR A 190 3.56 13.26 -14.99
CA THR A 190 3.10 12.55 -13.78
C THR A 190 3.17 11.02 -13.94
N HIS A 191 2.86 10.53 -15.14
CA HIS A 191 2.92 9.10 -15.46
C HIS A 191 4.35 8.58 -15.60
N SER A 192 5.27 9.39 -16.15
CA SER A 192 6.69 9.02 -16.23
C SER A 192 7.33 8.76 -14.86
N TRP A 193 7.01 9.59 -13.86
CA TRP A 193 7.53 9.42 -12.49
C TRP A 193 6.93 8.22 -11.78
N SER A 194 5.65 7.94 -12.02
CA SER A 194 4.98 6.76 -11.45
C SER A 194 5.58 5.47 -12.01
N LEU A 195 5.94 5.47 -13.30
CA LEU A 195 6.64 4.34 -13.92
C LEU A 195 8.06 4.19 -13.36
N ASP A 196 8.81 5.28 -13.22
CA ASP A 196 10.16 5.26 -12.66
C ASP A 196 10.16 4.75 -11.21
N ASP A 197 9.20 5.19 -10.38
CA ASP A 197 9.02 4.71 -9.00
C ASP A 197 8.69 3.22 -8.98
N ALA A 198 7.75 2.78 -9.84
CA ALA A 198 7.38 1.38 -9.97
C ALA A 198 8.59 0.50 -10.36
N LEU A 199 9.33 0.86 -11.41
CA LEU A 199 10.52 0.11 -11.85
C LEU A 199 11.64 0.15 -10.81
N SER A 200 11.83 1.28 -10.12
CA SER A 200 12.80 1.40 -9.03
C SER A 200 12.46 0.49 -7.86
N HIS A 201 11.17 0.26 -7.58
CA HIS A 201 10.75 -0.71 -6.56
C HIS A 201 11.20 -2.12 -6.92
N TRP A 202 10.96 -2.57 -8.14
CA TRP A 202 11.43 -3.88 -8.62
C TRP A 202 12.96 -3.99 -8.55
N GLY A 203 13.67 -2.99 -9.08
CA GLY A 203 15.13 -2.97 -9.10
C GLY A 203 15.78 -3.05 -7.71
N ARG A 204 15.16 -2.45 -6.68
CA ARG A 204 15.67 -2.51 -5.29
C ARG A 204 15.86 -3.93 -4.78
N TYR A 205 15.01 -4.87 -5.20
CA TYR A 205 15.06 -6.26 -4.77
C TYR A 205 15.73 -7.17 -5.81
N GLY A 206 16.57 -6.59 -6.67
CA GLY A 206 17.35 -7.31 -7.68
C GLY A 206 16.55 -7.78 -8.89
N TRP A 207 15.27 -7.39 -9.01
CA TRP A 207 14.45 -7.76 -10.15
C TRP A 207 14.82 -6.96 -11.39
N GLN A 208 14.88 -7.65 -12.51
CA GLN A 208 15.15 -7.10 -13.83
C GLN A 208 13.90 -7.25 -14.69
N LEU A 209 13.48 -6.16 -15.33
CA LEU A 209 12.41 -6.20 -16.33
C LEU A 209 12.88 -7.02 -17.53
N VAL A 210 12.07 -8.00 -17.93
CA VAL A 210 12.33 -8.89 -19.06
C VAL A 210 11.51 -8.49 -20.29
N SER A 211 10.21 -8.27 -20.08
CA SER A 211 9.26 -7.98 -21.15
C SER A 211 8.02 -7.28 -20.60
N VAL A 212 7.35 -6.52 -21.46
CA VAL A 212 6.05 -5.89 -21.21
C VAL A 212 5.14 -6.24 -22.38
N VAL A 213 4.01 -6.87 -22.11
CA VAL A 213 3.08 -7.31 -23.16
C VAL A 213 1.63 -6.95 -22.82
N PRO A 214 0.80 -6.60 -23.82
CA PRO A 214 -0.64 -6.50 -23.63
C PRO A 214 -1.26 -7.91 -23.55
N ALA A 215 -2.08 -8.17 -22.54
CA ALA A 215 -2.84 -9.42 -22.39
C ALA A 215 -4.19 -9.16 -21.72
N GLY A 216 -5.30 -9.58 -22.35
CA GLY A 216 -6.64 -9.49 -21.76
C GLY A 216 -7.10 -8.06 -21.43
N GLY A 217 -6.71 -7.07 -22.23
CA GLY A 217 -7.02 -5.66 -21.99
C GLY A 217 -6.20 -5.01 -20.87
N ARG A 218 -5.13 -5.68 -20.40
CA ARG A 218 -4.19 -5.18 -19.40
C ARG A 218 -2.77 -5.22 -19.92
N ILE A 219 -1.89 -4.44 -19.31
CA ILE A 219 -0.44 -4.55 -19.52
C ILE A 219 0.12 -5.49 -18.45
N VAL A 220 0.95 -6.44 -18.88
CA VAL A 220 1.65 -7.38 -18.00
C VAL A 220 3.15 -7.20 -18.18
N ALA A 221 3.85 -6.84 -17.11
CA ALA A 221 5.32 -6.85 -17.06
C ALA A 221 5.82 -8.15 -16.44
N PHE A 222 6.89 -8.69 -17.01
CA PHE A 222 7.59 -9.88 -16.54
C PHE A 222 8.95 -9.47 -15.99
N PHE A 223 9.27 -9.98 -14.82
CA PHE A 223 10.52 -9.72 -14.12
C PHE A 223 11.25 -11.03 -13.82
N LYS A 224 12.58 -10.95 -13.73
CA LYS A 224 13.42 -12.06 -13.25
C LYS A 224 14.52 -11.57 -12.32
N ARG A 225 15.05 -12.46 -11.48
CA ARG A 225 16.29 -12.22 -10.72
C ARG A 225 17.05 -13.53 -10.49
N PRO A 226 18.37 -13.49 -10.27
CA PRO A 226 19.11 -14.68 -9.86
C PRO A 226 18.64 -15.13 -8.47
N LEU A 227 18.57 -16.45 -8.27
CA LEU A 227 18.38 -17.01 -6.93
C LEU A 227 19.64 -16.78 -6.08
N PRO A 228 19.50 -16.53 -4.77
CA PRO A 228 20.64 -16.58 -3.86
C PRO A 228 21.32 -17.95 -3.95
N ALA A 229 22.66 -17.98 -3.89
CA ALA A 229 23.38 -19.23 -3.70
C ALA A 229 22.91 -19.88 -2.38
N ALA A 230 22.61 -21.19 -2.43
CA ALA A 230 22.21 -21.98 -1.27
C ALA A 230 23.37 -22.19 -0.29
#